data_AF-A0AA88ED56-F1
#
_entry.id   AF-A0AA88ED56-F1
#
_cell.length_a   1.000
_cell.length_b   1.000
_cell.length_c   1.000
_cell.angle_alpha   90.00
_cell.angle_beta   90.00
_cell.angle_gamma   90.00
#
_symmetry.space_group_name_H-M   'P 1'
#
loop_
_entity.id
_entity.type
_entity.pdbx_description
1 polymer ?
#
loop_
_entity_poly.entity_id
_entity_poly.type
_entity_poly.pdbx_seq_one_letter_code
_entity_poly.pdbx_strand_id
1 'polypeptide(L)'
;MEAKEKFDSNLKGIAGDPIMKSANITITWYQVGATAKLEAESFWNRVESMFLLNLNQEKADLASKQEIQKLLSYKNEEGWAILSKGPVAMITGRSSTFIKVLEEFINWKDKMGKKKFEEAFKECYSEIMKTVSHCRRLDIPIVDGKAPDRMKCAECERTMEMFISYKCCSEGG
;
A
#
# COMPACT_ATOMS: atom_id res chain seq x y z
N MET A 1 2.86 15.65 -7.49
CA MET A 1 4.10 16.25 -6.96
C MET A 1 3.91 16.64 -5.49
N GLU A 2 2.82 17.35 -5.18
CA GLU A 2 2.46 17.81 -3.84
C GLU A 2 2.42 16.73 -2.74
N ALA A 3 1.84 15.55 -2.99
CA ALA A 3 1.73 14.49 -1.97
C ALA A 3 3.09 13.93 -1.52
N LYS A 4 4.04 13.77 -2.46
CA LYS A 4 5.39 13.29 -2.15
C LYS A 4 6.18 14.32 -1.36
N GLU A 5 6.14 15.58 -1.79
CA GLU A 5 6.80 16.69 -1.09
C GLU A 5 6.28 16.82 0.34
N LYS A 6 4.97 16.71 0.52
CA LYS A 6 4.32 16.72 1.83
C LYS A 6 4.80 15.56 2.71
N PHE A 7 4.85 14.34 2.16
CA PHE A 7 5.37 13.18 2.88
C PHE A 7 6.83 13.38 3.30
N ASP A 8 7.69 13.80 2.38
CA ASP A 8 9.12 14.02 2.64
C ASP A 8 9.34 15.13 3.68
N SER A 9 8.56 16.21 3.61
CA SER A 9 8.58 17.29 4.59
C SER A 9 8.20 16.81 5.99
N ASN A 10 7.10 16.06 6.11
CA ASN A 10 6.65 15.52 7.39
C ASN A 10 7.67 14.54 7.98
N LEU A 11 8.23 13.65 7.14
CA LEU A 11 9.24 12.69 7.58
C LEU A 11 10.51 13.39 8.10
N LYS A 12 10.98 14.44 7.40
CA LYS A 12 12.10 15.28 7.85
C LYS A 12 11.80 15.98 9.18
N GLY A 13 10.57 16.47 9.35
CA GLY A 13 10.13 17.13 10.58
C GLY A 13 10.24 16.24 11.82
N ILE A 14 10.03 14.93 11.66
CA ILE A 14 10.09 13.98 12.78
C ILE A 14 11.43 13.27 12.93
N ALA A 15 12.27 13.20 11.88
CA ALA A 15 13.52 12.45 11.87
C ALA A 15 14.53 12.88 12.96
N GLY A 16 14.44 14.13 13.45
CA GLY A 16 15.27 14.64 14.53
C GLY A 16 14.90 14.13 15.93
N ASP A 17 13.67 13.65 16.11
CA ASP A 17 13.10 13.26 17.40
C ASP A 17 13.87 12.06 18.01
N PRO A 18 14.20 12.08 19.32
CA PRO A 18 14.90 10.97 19.98
C PRO A 18 14.22 9.61 19.83
N ILE A 19 12.88 9.59 19.70
CA ILE A 19 12.12 8.36 19.52
C ILE A 19 12.43 7.74 18.15
N MET A 20 12.54 8.57 17.10
CA MET A 20 12.87 8.10 15.75
C MET A 20 14.28 7.50 15.68
N LYS A 21 15.24 8.15 16.35
CA LYS A 21 16.64 7.71 16.38
C LYS A 21 16.85 6.41 17.17
N SER A 22 16.08 6.18 18.23
CA SER A 22 16.22 4.99 19.08
C SER A 22 15.48 3.76 18.57
N ALA A 23 14.49 3.92 17.68
CA ALA A 23 13.59 2.84 17.30
C ALA A 23 14.09 1.91 16.18
N ASN A 24 15.20 2.24 15.49
CA ASN A 24 15.69 1.53 14.29
C ASN A 24 14.59 1.35 13.22
N ILE A 25 13.85 2.43 12.98
CA ILE A 25 12.68 2.46 12.10
C ILE A 25 13.05 3.14 10.79
N THR A 26 12.51 2.63 9.69
CA THR A 26 12.56 3.29 8.38
C THR A 26 11.13 3.45 7.86
N ILE A 27 10.83 4.64 7.32
CA ILE A 27 9.55 4.92 6.66
C ILE A 27 9.88 5.33 5.23
N THR A 28 9.37 4.57 4.25
CA THR A 28 9.71 4.77 2.84
C THR A 28 8.47 4.92 1.99
N TRP A 29 8.44 5.96 1.16
CA TRP A 29 7.44 6.13 0.11
C TRP A 29 7.86 5.37 -1.15
N TYR A 30 6.90 4.72 -1.80
CA TYR A 30 7.02 4.12 -3.11
C TYR A 30 6.02 4.75 -4.09
N GLN A 31 6.53 5.37 -5.14
CA GLN A 31 5.71 5.90 -6.22
C GLN A 31 5.56 4.84 -7.31
N VAL A 32 4.31 4.52 -7.64
CA VAL A 32 4.01 3.55 -8.69
C VAL A 32 4.40 4.15 -10.04
N GLY A 33 5.24 3.44 -10.80
CA GLY A 33 5.66 3.85 -12.15
C GLY A 33 6.77 4.93 -12.21
N ALA A 34 7.38 5.31 -11.08
CA ALA A 34 8.49 6.27 -11.06
C ALA A 34 9.89 5.63 -11.23
N THR A 35 9.99 4.31 -11.09
CA THR A 35 11.19 3.55 -11.45
C THR A 35 11.20 3.28 -12.95
N ALA A 36 12.34 2.83 -13.51
CA ALA A 36 12.39 2.43 -14.91
C ALA A 36 11.21 1.49 -15.20
N LYS A 37 10.45 1.75 -16.27
CA LYS A 37 9.19 1.05 -16.59
C LYS A 37 9.32 -0.49 -16.46
N LEU A 38 10.44 -1.03 -16.93
CA LEU A 38 10.76 -2.46 -16.85
C LEU A 38 10.93 -3.01 -15.43
N GLU A 39 11.47 -2.22 -14.50
CA GLU A 39 11.64 -2.61 -13.10
C GLU A 39 10.31 -2.59 -12.34
N ALA A 40 9.47 -1.58 -12.60
CA ALA A 40 8.12 -1.50 -12.05
C ALA A 40 7.25 -2.68 -12.53
N GLU A 41 7.28 -2.98 -13.83
CA GLU A 41 6.56 -4.12 -14.42
C GLU A 41 7.04 -5.45 -13.83
N SER A 42 8.36 -5.68 -13.75
CA SER A 42 8.93 -6.90 -13.18
C SER A 42 8.53 -7.10 -11.72
N PHE A 43 8.54 -6.03 -10.91
CA PHE A 43 8.07 -6.09 -9.53
C PHE A 43 6.61 -6.54 -9.45
N TRP A 44 5.70 -5.85 -10.16
CA TRP A 44 4.27 -6.16 -10.11
C TRP A 44 3.95 -7.55 -10.66
N ASN A 45 4.62 -7.98 -11.74
CA ASN A 45 4.48 -9.32 -12.30
C ASN A 45 4.87 -10.40 -11.26
N ARG A 46 5.88 -10.14 -10.43
CA ARG A 46 6.27 -11.06 -9.34
C ARG A 46 5.22 -11.11 -8.24
N VAL A 47 4.71 -9.96 -7.79
CA VAL A 47 3.66 -9.90 -6.76
C VAL A 47 2.38 -10.60 -7.27
N GLU A 48 2.02 -10.38 -8.53
CA GLU A 48 0.89 -11.00 -9.20
C GLU A 48 1.06 -12.52 -9.32
N SER A 49 2.24 -12.99 -9.72
CA SER A 49 2.57 -14.41 -9.73
C SER A 49 2.45 -15.04 -8.33
N MET A 50 2.95 -14.35 -7.29
CA MET A 50 2.81 -14.81 -5.91
C MET A 50 1.34 -14.90 -5.48
N PHE A 51 0.51 -13.93 -5.87
CA PHE A 51 -0.92 -13.95 -5.57
C PHE A 51 -1.61 -15.15 -6.22
N LEU A 52 -1.40 -15.37 -7.52
CA LEU A 52 -2.01 -16.47 -8.26
C LEU A 52 -1.60 -17.84 -7.72
N LEU A 53 -0.32 -18.01 -7.34
CA LEU A 53 0.15 -19.23 -6.69
C LEU A 53 -0.52 -19.47 -5.33
N ASN A 54 -0.75 -18.41 -4.56
CA ASN A 54 -1.33 -18.49 -3.22
C ASN A 54 -2.85 -18.67 -3.20
N LEU A 55 -3.57 -18.34 -4.28
CA LEU A 55 -5.02 -18.57 -4.38
C LEU A 55 -5.37 -20.05 -4.20
N ASN A 56 -4.55 -20.95 -4.76
CA ASN A 56 -4.82 -22.39 -4.80
C ASN A 56 -4.06 -23.19 -3.73
N GLN A 57 -3.19 -22.55 -2.94
CA GLN A 57 -2.46 -23.22 -1.87
C GLN A 57 -3.22 -23.18 -0.56
N GLU A 58 -3.76 -24.32 -0.12
CA GLU A 58 -4.42 -24.43 1.20
C GLU A 58 -3.46 -24.19 2.38
N LYS A 59 -2.17 -24.50 2.19
CA LYS A 59 -1.14 -24.39 3.24
C LYS A 59 -0.49 -23.01 3.35
N ALA A 60 -0.80 -22.08 2.43
CA ALA A 60 -0.23 -20.75 2.50
C ALA A 60 -0.86 -19.96 3.67
N ASP A 61 0.01 -19.36 4.48
CA ASP A 61 -0.38 -18.57 5.66
C ASP A 61 -1.33 -17.42 5.28
N LEU A 62 -2.40 -17.25 6.06
CA LEU A 62 -3.44 -16.25 5.80
C LEU A 62 -2.88 -14.82 5.81
N ALA A 63 -1.95 -14.53 6.72
CA ALA A 63 -1.35 -13.18 6.80
C ALA A 63 -0.53 -12.89 5.53
N SER A 64 0.21 -13.86 5.02
CA SER A 64 0.95 -13.77 3.76
C SER A 64 0.02 -13.52 2.56
N LYS A 65 -1.10 -14.25 2.48
CA LYS A 65 -2.12 -14.03 1.43
C LYS A 65 -2.69 -12.61 1.47
N GLN A 66 -3.03 -12.14 2.67
CA GLN A 66 -3.60 -10.81 2.87
C GLN A 66 -2.61 -9.69 2.52
N GLU A 67 -1.33 -9.85 2.86
CA GLU A 67 -0.33 -8.82 2.57
C GLU A 67 -0.03 -8.74 1.07
N ILE A 68 0.03 -9.86 0.35
CA ILE A 68 0.18 -9.89 -1.11
C ILE A 68 -1.04 -9.25 -1.78
N GLN A 69 -2.26 -9.62 -1.35
CA GLN A 69 -3.49 -9.01 -1.85
C GLN A 69 -3.50 -7.49 -1.65
N LYS A 70 -3.06 -7.05 -0.47
CA LYS A 70 -2.98 -5.64 -0.10
C LYS A 70 -1.94 -4.89 -0.93
N LEU A 71 -0.76 -5.49 -1.18
CA LEU A 71 0.24 -4.92 -2.09
C LEU A 71 -0.32 -4.75 -3.50
N LEU A 72 -0.98 -5.78 -4.06
CA LEU A 72 -1.60 -5.67 -5.38
C LEU A 72 -2.68 -4.58 -5.45
N SER A 73 -3.41 -4.35 -4.37
CA SER A 73 -4.39 -3.26 -4.34
C SER A 73 -3.77 -1.85 -4.46
N TYR A 74 -2.45 -1.73 -4.25
CA TYR A 74 -1.71 -0.48 -4.43
C TYR A 74 -1.12 -0.31 -5.85
N LYS A 75 -1.21 -1.32 -6.73
CA LYS A 75 -0.71 -1.27 -8.11
C LYS A 75 -1.29 -0.11 -8.92
N ASN A 76 -2.50 0.32 -8.59
CA ASN A 76 -3.24 1.38 -9.30
C ASN A 76 -3.43 2.65 -8.44
N GLU A 77 -2.75 2.76 -7.31
CA GLU A 77 -2.79 3.94 -6.44
C GLU A 77 -1.65 4.91 -6.78
N GLU A 78 -1.80 6.20 -6.45
CA GLU A 78 -0.78 7.23 -6.74
C GLU A 78 0.54 6.98 -5.99
N GLY A 79 0.48 6.28 -4.86
CA GLY A 79 1.64 5.89 -4.10
C GLY A 79 1.28 5.14 -2.82
N TRP A 80 2.22 4.33 -2.35
CA TRP A 80 2.11 3.56 -1.12
C TRP A 80 3.36 3.76 -0.27
N ALA A 81 3.30 3.37 0.99
CA ALA A 81 4.41 3.52 1.92
C ALA A 81 4.55 2.29 2.81
N ILE A 82 5.78 2.07 3.28
CA ILE A 82 6.13 1.02 4.22
C ILE A 82 6.75 1.65 5.46
N LEU A 83 6.29 1.22 6.63
CA LEU A 83 7.01 1.31 7.90
C LEU A 83 7.75 -0.02 8.10
N SER A 84 9.07 0.00 8.21
CA SER A 84 9.89 -1.17 8.51
C SER A 84 10.75 -0.98 9.75
N LYS A 85 11.09 -2.10 10.38
CA LYS A 85 12.06 -2.19 11.47
C LYS A 85 13.16 -3.15 11.03
N GLY A 86 14.30 -2.60 10.61
CA GLY A 86 15.28 -3.36 9.85
C GLY A 86 14.67 -4.01 8.60
N PRO A 87 14.87 -5.32 8.35
CA PRO A 87 14.33 -6.00 7.16
C PRO A 87 12.84 -6.34 7.26
N VAL A 88 12.20 -6.11 8.42
CA VAL A 88 10.82 -6.52 8.66
C VAL A 88 9.86 -5.38 8.35
N ALA A 89 8.94 -5.59 7.41
CA ALA A 89 7.84 -4.68 7.16
C ALA A 89 6.82 -4.77 8.31
N MET A 90 6.57 -3.66 8.99
CA MET A 90 5.62 -3.55 10.10
C MET A 90 4.24 -3.13 9.61
N ILE A 91 4.19 -2.16 8.69
CA ILE A 91 2.95 -1.64 8.12
C ILE A 91 3.19 -1.27 6.66
N THR A 92 2.32 -1.74 5.78
CA THR A 92 2.21 -1.27 4.39
C THR A 92 0.88 -0.52 4.24
N GLY A 93 0.85 0.62 3.56
CA GLY A 93 -0.36 1.44 3.47
C GLY A 93 -0.41 2.38 2.27
N ARG A 94 -1.58 2.98 2.05
CA ARG A 94 -1.67 4.15 1.16
C ARG A 94 -0.81 5.26 1.72
N SER A 95 -0.11 5.92 0.82
CA SER A 95 0.77 7.02 1.19
C SER A 95 0.03 8.19 1.85
N SER A 96 -1.20 8.48 1.40
CA SER A 96 -2.08 9.49 2.00
C SER A 96 -2.42 9.20 3.46
N THR A 97 -2.61 7.93 3.83
CA THR A 97 -2.81 7.53 5.23
C THR A 97 -1.53 7.74 6.04
N PHE A 98 -0.36 7.39 5.48
CA PHE A 98 0.92 7.65 6.14
C PHE A 98 1.18 9.14 6.38
N ILE A 99 0.87 10.00 5.39
CA ILE A 99 0.98 11.45 5.56
C ILE A 99 0.20 11.89 6.80
N LYS A 100 -1.06 11.46 6.95
CA LYS A 100 -1.89 11.82 8.12
C LYS A 100 -1.29 11.31 9.43
N VAL A 101 -0.73 10.10 9.46
CA VAL A 101 -0.05 9.58 10.66
C VAL A 101 1.17 10.43 11.03
N LEU A 102 1.93 10.88 10.03
CA LEU A 102 3.10 11.73 10.24
C LEU A 102 2.70 13.15 10.69
N GLU A 103 1.60 13.70 10.18
CA GLU A 103 1.04 14.98 10.64
C GLU A 103 0.63 14.93 12.11
N GLU A 104 0.03 13.82 12.53
CA GLU A 104 -0.42 13.59 13.91
C GLU A 104 0.72 13.18 14.87
N PHE A 105 1.98 13.18 14.41
CA PHE A 105 3.11 12.67 15.19
C PHE A 105 3.19 13.23 16.60
N ILE A 106 3.06 14.55 16.76
CA ILE A 106 3.09 15.19 18.08
C ILE A 106 1.93 14.71 18.97
N ASN A 107 0.75 14.51 18.40
CA ASN A 107 -0.44 14.13 19.16
C ASN A 107 -0.40 12.68 19.64
N TRP A 108 0.08 11.75 18.81
CA TRP A 108 0.14 10.34 19.20
C TRP A 108 1.44 9.97 19.93
N LYS A 109 2.56 10.68 19.71
CA LYS A 109 3.78 10.45 20.48
C LYS A 109 3.60 10.78 21.96
N ASP A 110 2.86 11.83 22.29
CA ASP A 110 2.60 12.21 23.68
C ASP A 110 1.72 11.16 24.39
N LYS A 111 0.93 10.41 23.61
CA LYS A 111 0.06 9.31 24.08
C LYS A 111 0.76 7.95 24.09
N MET A 112 2.01 7.85 23.64
CA MET A 112 2.74 6.56 23.60
C MET A 112 2.92 5.95 24.99
N GLY A 113 3.18 6.78 26.02
CA GLY A 113 3.60 6.28 27.32
C GLY A 113 4.84 5.38 27.21
N LYS A 114 4.68 4.06 27.49
CA LYS A 114 5.74 3.05 27.37
C LYS A 114 5.68 2.21 26.07
N LYS A 115 4.76 2.50 25.15
CA LYS A 115 4.58 1.75 23.90
C LYS A 115 5.80 1.91 22.99
N LYS A 116 6.07 0.90 22.17
CA LYS A 116 7.07 1.04 21.10
C LYS A 116 6.54 1.94 19.99
N PHE A 117 7.45 2.56 19.24
CA PHE A 117 7.09 3.41 18.11
C PHE A 117 6.18 2.69 17.11
N GLU A 118 6.54 1.47 16.71
CA GLU A 118 5.76 0.69 15.74
C GLU A 118 4.33 0.39 16.22
N GLU A 119 4.14 0.22 17.52
CA GLU A 119 2.84 -0.08 18.13
C GLU A 119 1.96 1.16 18.11
N ALA A 120 2.50 2.30 18.55
CA ALA A 120 1.76 3.56 18.55
C ALA A 120 1.48 4.09 17.14
N PHE A 121 2.42 3.92 16.21
CA PHE A 121 2.19 4.22 14.80
C PHE A 121 1.05 3.35 14.25
N LYS A 122 1.04 2.04 14.56
CA LYS A 122 -0.02 1.12 14.13
C LYS A 122 -1.38 1.49 14.70
N GLU A 123 -1.44 1.92 15.96
CA GLU A 123 -2.67 2.40 16.58
C GLU A 123 -3.18 3.67 15.89
N CYS A 124 -2.33 4.69 15.73
CA CYS A 124 -2.69 5.93 15.02
C CYS A 124 -3.15 5.66 13.59
N TYR A 125 -2.41 4.82 12.86
CA TYR A 125 -2.77 4.38 11.51
C TYR A 125 -4.16 3.72 11.48
N SER A 126 -4.45 2.86 12.47
CA SER A 126 -5.73 2.15 12.56
C SER A 126 -6.89 3.11 12.86
N GLU A 127 -6.70 4.10 13.74
CA GLU A 127 -7.71 5.13 14.00
C GLU A 127 -7.99 5.99 12.77
N ILE A 128 -6.94 6.45 12.08
CA ILE A 128 -7.11 7.22 10.84
C ILE A 128 -7.88 6.39 9.80
N MET A 129 -7.58 5.09 9.67
CA MET A 129 -8.27 4.21 8.72
C MET A 129 -9.77 4.04 9.01
N LYS A 130 -10.24 4.25 10.24
CA LYS A 130 -11.69 4.22 10.57
C LYS A 130 -12.42 5.48 10.09
N THR A 131 -11.74 6.62 10.14
CA THR A 131 -12.30 7.94 9.76
C THR A 131 -12.25 8.20 8.25
N VAL A 132 -11.33 7.55 7.54
CA VAL A 132 -11.11 7.79 6.13
C VAL A 132 -11.95 6.81 5.31
N SER A 133 -12.85 7.34 4.49
CA SER A 133 -13.49 6.54 3.44
C SER A 133 -12.40 5.88 2.61
N HIS A 134 -12.48 4.56 2.47
CA HIS A 134 -11.52 3.81 1.69
C HIS A 134 -12.25 3.02 0.65
N CYS A 135 -11.77 3.11 -0.58
CA CYS A 135 -12.13 2.17 -1.61
C CYS A 135 -10.86 1.55 -2.17
N ARG A 136 -10.75 0.22 -2.05
CA ARG A 136 -9.64 -0.56 -2.61
C ARG A 136 -10.14 -1.31 -3.82
N ARG A 137 -9.36 -1.27 -4.89
CA ARG A 137 -9.59 -2.04 -6.09
C ARG A 137 -8.42 -3.00 -6.29
N LEU A 138 -8.74 -4.25 -6.55
CA LEU A 138 -7.76 -5.28 -6.91
C LEU A 138 -8.16 -5.80 -8.29
N ASP A 139 -7.27 -5.62 -9.26
CA ASP A 139 -7.45 -6.12 -10.63
C ASP A 139 -6.58 -7.35 -10.82
N ILE A 140 -7.20 -8.46 -11.24
CA ILE A 140 -6.54 -9.75 -11.50
C ILE A 140 -6.74 -10.08 -12.99
N PRO A 141 -5.67 -10.38 -13.74
CA PRO A 141 -5.76 -10.73 -15.15
C PRO A 141 -6.48 -12.06 -15.28
N ILE A 142 -7.34 -12.15 -16.30
CA ILE A 142 -8.07 -13.39 -16.59
C ILE A 142 -7.12 -14.34 -17.31
N VAL A 143 -6.95 -15.54 -16.75
CA VAL A 143 -6.24 -16.64 -17.40
C VAL A 143 -7.27 -17.55 -18.07
N ASP A 144 -7.52 -17.27 -19.35
CA ASP A 144 -8.11 -18.13 -20.39
C ASP A 144 -9.56 -18.69 -20.25
N GLY A 145 -10.26 -18.78 -21.40
CA GLY A 145 -11.38 -19.71 -21.65
C GLY A 145 -12.85 -19.26 -21.46
N LYS A 146 -13.16 -18.12 -20.84
CA LYS A 146 -14.57 -17.70 -20.62
C LYS A 146 -14.89 -16.22 -20.89
N ALA A 147 -13.94 -15.47 -21.40
CA ALA A 147 -14.14 -14.05 -21.68
C ALA A 147 -14.05 -13.77 -23.19
N PRO A 148 -14.70 -12.71 -23.70
CA PRO A 148 -14.59 -12.36 -25.12
C PRO A 148 -13.11 -12.14 -25.46
N ASP A 149 -12.59 -12.90 -26.42
CA ASP A 149 -11.15 -12.99 -26.68
C ASP A 149 -10.49 -11.62 -26.80
N ARG A 150 -11.16 -10.62 -27.40
CA ARG A 150 -10.65 -9.26 -27.61
C ARG A 150 -11.81 -8.26 -27.77
N MET A 151 -11.95 -7.31 -26.84
CA MET A 151 -12.82 -6.14 -27.04
C MET A 151 -11.99 -4.96 -27.56
N LYS A 152 -12.51 -4.25 -28.57
CA LYS A 152 -11.91 -3.01 -29.08
C LYS A 152 -12.54 -1.80 -28.40
N CYS A 153 -11.72 -0.79 -28.10
CA CYS A 153 -12.20 0.50 -27.65
C CYS A 153 -13.11 1.14 -28.71
N ALA A 154 -14.30 1.60 -28.32
CA ALA A 154 -15.28 2.19 -29.23
C ALA A 154 -14.82 3.52 -29.86
N GLU A 155 -13.84 4.19 -29.26
CA GLU A 155 -13.35 5.49 -29.72
C GLU A 155 -12.06 5.41 -30.55
N CYS A 156 -11.17 4.49 -30.21
CA CYS A 156 -9.82 4.41 -30.83
C CYS A 156 -9.46 3.05 -31.40
N GLU A 157 -10.38 2.08 -31.39
CA GLU A 157 -10.25 0.72 -31.92
C GLU A 157 -9.11 -0.14 -31.34
N ARG A 158 -8.33 0.38 -30.39
CA ARG A 158 -7.27 -0.37 -29.70
C ARG A 158 -7.87 -1.53 -28.91
N THR A 159 -7.17 -2.65 -28.89
CA THR A 159 -7.50 -3.80 -28.04
C THR A 159 -7.46 -3.38 -26.58
N MET A 160 -8.54 -3.64 -25.85
CA MET A 160 -8.64 -3.35 -24.43
C MET A 160 -7.98 -4.46 -23.60
N GLU A 161 -7.38 -4.07 -22.48
CA GLU A 161 -6.97 -5.00 -21.44
C GLU A 161 -8.18 -5.53 -20.68
N MET A 162 -8.04 -6.72 -20.08
CA MET A 162 -9.13 -7.42 -19.41
C MET A 162 -8.70 -7.95 -18.05
N PHE A 163 -9.53 -7.71 -17.04
CA PHE A 163 -9.26 -8.04 -15.65
C PHE A 163 -10.57 -8.35 -14.91
N ILE A 164 -10.49 -9.23 -13.91
CA ILE A 164 -11.49 -9.36 -12.84
C ILE A 164 -11.15 -8.33 -11.77
N SER A 165 -12.11 -7.48 -11.44
CA SER A 165 -11.94 -6.43 -10.42
C SER A 165 -12.70 -6.78 -9.15
N TYR A 166 -12.00 -6.86 -8.03
CA TYR A 166 -12.60 -6.87 -6.69
C TYR A 166 -12.56 -5.46 -6.12
N LYS A 167 -13.72 -4.94 -5.69
CA LYS A 167 -13.84 -3.60 -5.13
C LYS A 167 -14.42 -3.68 -3.72
N CYS A 168 -13.70 -3.12 -2.76
CA CYS A 168 -14.17 -2.95 -1.39
C CYS A 168 -14.20 -1.46 -1.09
N CYS A 169 -15.39 -0.88 -0.92
CA CYS A 169 -15.53 0.48 -0.41
C CYS A 169 -16.23 0.44 0.96
N SER A 170 -15.77 1.28 1.88
CA SER A 170 -16.51 1.61 3.10
C SER A 170 -16.64 3.14 3.20
N GLU A 171 -17.78 3.58 3.72
CA GLU A 171 -17.92 4.96 4.19
C GLU A 171 -17.09 5.12 5.48
N GLY A 172 -16.41 6.26 5.62
CA GLY A 172 -15.73 6.59 6.87
C GLY A 172 -16.79 6.94 7.91
N GLY A 173 -16.62 6.44 9.14
CA GLY A 173 -17.51 6.75 10.26
C GLY A 173 -17.29 8.15 10.82
#